data_AF-A0A1G4TGX3-F1
#
_entry.id   AF-A0A1G4TGX3-F1
#
_cell.length_a   1.000
_cell.length_b   1.000
_cell.length_c   1.000
_cell.angle_alpha   90.00
_cell.angle_beta   90.00
_cell.angle_gamma   90.00
#
_symmetry.space_group_name_H-M   'P 1'
#
loop_
_entity.id
_entity.type
_entity.pdbx_description
1 polymer ?
#
loop_
_entity_poly.entity_id
_entity_poly.type
_entity_poly.pdbx_seq_one_letter_code
_entity_poly.pdbx_strand_id
1 'polypeptide(L)'
;MKPKSTRKKAVRASVAALSALLALAPLEPVTTIASANAGQQAALAASPWVATQVYVSGNEVSYNGNIYRAKWWTQGDTPGTSDPSSSPWQLVGADTGGGNDSTPPTAPTNLASTGQTADTITLTWTAATDNIAVTSYDIYRNGTKVGSSANASTLTSTDIGLQQDTEYTYYVAARDGANNTTASASIKVKTSLGGLTVGQSRVLTDSQIASIWGGIDPQYSPANAVAAVQSALPQAEYEALFPIRIGSPEWHTFAASKPYYKPGQGDYYSYNNLIAAVSEVAKIKYKLEYRQGATWNHRIFRLDKATKTETLIYQNADFNASWNLTVPIVSKTVDFGSFLKEGSAVNRKRELAAFLANIAHETGGGWATAPGGELRWGLFWNEEMTYINSTNIGYVQTHADYPPVAGKSYHGRGPIQLSWNYNYGLFSGIIYGNKNTLLQQPELITSDGKLGFMTAILFWMTPQPPKPSAHDVMVGNWTPSAEETAKGLTPPGFGITIMIINGNLEGNKDETDNRIGRRVGHYRDITTKMGVDITGEKLNTLGMSPF
;
A
#
# COMPACT_ATOMS: atom_id res chain seq x y z
N MET A 1 -52.21 23.41 -12.28
CA MET A 1 -52.86 22.23 -11.67
C MET A 1 -51.84 21.49 -10.81
N LYS A 2 -52.03 21.44 -9.50
CA LYS A 2 -51.41 20.44 -8.60
C LYS A 2 -52.35 19.22 -8.52
N PRO A 3 -51.81 18.02 -8.27
CA PRO A 3 -51.85 17.48 -6.91
C PRO A 3 -50.45 16.97 -6.49
N LYS A 4 -49.84 17.34 -5.37
CA LYS A 4 -50.14 16.95 -3.97
C LYS A 4 -50.43 15.45 -3.81
N SER A 5 -49.42 14.67 -3.40
CA SER A 5 -49.65 13.58 -2.45
C SER A 5 -48.96 13.91 -1.13
N THR A 6 -49.80 14.02 -0.11
CA THR A 6 -49.49 14.35 1.28
C THR A 6 -49.31 13.06 2.07
N ARG A 7 -48.36 13.10 3.02
CA ARG A 7 -48.16 12.16 4.12
C ARG A 7 -49.47 11.77 4.83
N LYS A 8 -49.55 10.53 5.29
CA LYS A 8 -50.19 10.18 6.57
C LYS A 8 -49.24 9.31 7.40
N LYS A 9 -48.85 9.85 8.56
CA LYS A 9 -48.43 9.09 9.74
C LYS A 9 -49.66 8.43 10.36
N ALA A 10 -49.53 7.19 10.82
CA ALA A 10 -50.21 6.73 12.03
C ALA A 10 -49.49 5.52 12.62
N VAL A 11 -49.24 5.64 13.92
CA VAL A 11 -48.62 4.70 14.86
C VAL A 11 -49.67 3.67 15.30
N ARG A 12 -49.29 2.38 15.42
CA ARG A 12 -49.52 1.57 16.63
C ARG A 12 -48.85 0.19 16.53
N ALA A 13 -48.28 -0.20 17.66
CA ALA A 13 -47.62 -1.45 17.96
C ALA A 13 -48.58 -2.64 17.89
N SER A 14 -48.06 -3.78 17.42
CA SER A 14 -48.49 -5.11 17.82
C SER A 14 -47.29 -6.05 17.78
N VAL A 15 -47.06 -6.67 18.94
CA VAL A 15 -46.14 -7.77 19.22
C VAL A 15 -46.57 -8.99 18.42
N ALA A 16 -45.63 -9.65 17.72
CA ALA A 16 -45.71 -11.07 17.39
C ALA A 16 -44.31 -11.61 17.07
N ALA A 17 -43.95 -12.66 17.79
CA ALA A 17 -42.68 -13.37 17.75
C ALA A 17 -42.43 -14.04 16.39
N LEU A 18 -41.16 -14.15 16.00
CA LEU A 18 -40.72 -15.17 15.06
C LEU A 18 -39.46 -15.85 15.62
N SER A 19 -39.67 -17.08 16.05
CA SER A 19 -38.68 -17.98 16.62
C SER A 19 -37.62 -18.37 15.58
N ALA A 20 -36.36 -18.33 15.99
CA ALA A 20 -35.25 -18.91 15.27
C ALA A 20 -35.32 -20.44 15.37
N LEU A 21 -35.45 -21.13 14.23
CA LEU A 21 -35.12 -22.55 14.11
C LEU A 21 -33.66 -22.65 13.63
N LEU A 22 -32.75 -22.92 14.56
CA LEU A 22 -31.44 -23.48 14.24
C LEU A 22 -31.65 -24.97 13.92
N ALA A 23 -31.39 -25.36 12.68
CA ALA A 23 -31.20 -26.77 12.34
C ALA A 23 -29.78 -27.18 12.78
N LEU A 24 -29.69 -27.93 13.88
CA LEU A 24 -28.48 -28.66 14.26
C LEU A 24 -28.29 -29.82 13.28
N ALA A 25 -27.18 -29.82 12.55
CA ALA A 25 -26.65 -31.03 11.93
C ALA A 25 -25.93 -31.87 13.02
N PRO A 26 -26.07 -33.21 13.01
CA PRO A 26 -25.55 -34.08 14.05
C PRO A 26 -24.02 -34.13 14.01
N LEU A 27 -23.41 -33.89 15.17
CA LEU A 27 -22.01 -34.19 15.47
C LEU A 27 -21.82 -35.70 15.44
N GLU A 28 -20.89 -36.19 14.62
CA GLU A 28 -20.42 -37.57 14.68
C GLU A 28 -19.64 -37.81 15.99
N PRO A 29 -19.70 -39.03 16.57
CA PRO A 29 -19.08 -39.31 17.85
C PRO A 29 -17.56 -39.29 17.72
N VAL A 30 -16.95 -38.33 18.40
CA VAL A 30 -15.52 -38.33 18.72
C VAL A 30 -15.23 -39.63 19.47
N THR A 31 -14.41 -40.48 18.85
CA THR A 31 -13.87 -41.68 19.50
C THR A 31 -13.03 -41.26 20.70
N THR A 32 -13.37 -41.87 21.83
CA THR A 32 -12.72 -41.74 23.13
C THR A 32 -11.21 -41.94 23.03
N ILE A 33 -10.44 -40.88 23.30
CA ILE A 33 -9.08 -41.04 23.82
C ILE A 33 -9.19 -40.98 25.34
N ALA A 34 -8.60 -41.99 25.96
CA ALA A 34 -8.69 -42.32 27.37
C ALA A 34 -8.52 -41.10 28.30
N SER A 35 -9.42 -41.03 29.28
CA SER A 35 -9.32 -40.23 30.49
C SER A 35 -7.98 -40.45 31.19
N ALA A 36 -7.18 -39.38 31.29
CA ALA A 36 -6.10 -39.26 32.28
C ALA A 36 -6.58 -38.30 33.38
N ASN A 37 -6.89 -38.92 34.51
CA ASN A 37 -7.01 -38.42 35.89
C ASN A 37 -7.32 -36.96 36.20
N ALA A 38 -8.31 -36.85 37.09
CA ALA A 38 -8.72 -35.68 37.85
C ALA A 38 -7.57 -35.02 38.64
N GLY A 39 -7.63 -33.69 38.72
CA GLY A 39 -7.18 -32.93 39.88
C GLY A 39 -5.71 -32.52 39.91
N GLN A 40 -5.27 -31.62 39.00
CA GLN A 40 -4.14 -30.75 39.32
C GLN A 40 -4.68 -29.47 39.98
N GLN A 41 -4.61 -29.42 41.31
CA GLN A 41 -4.73 -28.17 42.07
C GLN A 41 -3.62 -27.22 41.64
N ALA A 42 -3.91 -25.92 41.64
CA ALA A 42 -2.90 -24.87 41.50
C ALA A 42 -1.80 -25.07 42.56
N ALA A 43 -0.54 -25.07 42.13
CA ALA A 43 0.60 -25.24 43.03
C ALA A 43 0.62 -24.14 44.10
N LEU A 44 0.57 -24.54 45.37
CA LEU A 44 0.92 -23.68 46.49
C LEU A 44 2.45 -23.81 46.69
N ALA A 45 3.13 -22.69 46.92
CA ALA A 45 4.55 -22.67 47.25
C ALA A 45 4.75 -21.81 48.50
N ALA A 46 5.46 -22.35 49.50
CA ALA A 46 5.86 -21.64 50.71
C ALA A 46 7.39 -21.67 50.86
N SER A 47 7.99 -20.65 51.47
CA SER A 47 9.45 -20.61 51.65
C SER A 47 9.96 -21.78 52.51
N PRO A 48 11.17 -22.32 52.27
CA PRO A 48 11.71 -23.42 53.09
C PRO A 48 11.76 -23.06 54.58
N TRP A 49 11.45 -24.02 55.45
CA TRP A 49 11.58 -23.84 56.89
C TRP A 49 13.05 -23.65 57.30
N VAL A 50 13.34 -22.54 57.96
CA VAL A 50 14.64 -22.20 58.55
C VAL A 50 14.53 -22.29 60.07
N ALA A 51 15.39 -23.11 60.69
CA ALA A 51 15.37 -23.37 62.13
C ALA A 51 15.60 -22.14 63.01
N THR A 52 16.40 -21.17 62.55
CA THR A 52 16.73 -19.96 63.32
C THR A 52 15.70 -18.84 63.18
N GLN A 53 14.74 -18.97 62.26
CA GLN A 53 13.73 -17.95 61.99
C GLN A 53 12.53 -18.11 62.92
N VAL A 54 11.97 -16.97 63.35
CA VAL A 54 10.72 -16.90 64.11
C VAL A 54 9.54 -16.92 63.15
N TYR A 55 8.54 -17.76 63.45
CA TYR A 55 7.26 -17.82 62.74
C TYR A 55 6.13 -17.51 63.71
N VAL A 56 5.11 -16.80 63.22
CA VAL A 56 3.89 -16.49 63.96
C VAL A 56 2.67 -17.14 63.31
N SER A 57 1.54 -17.18 64.02
CA SER A 57 0.30 -17.81 63.55
C SER A 57 -0.06 -17.36 62.12
N GLY A 58 -0.33 -18.32 61.25
CA GLY A 58 -0.66 -18.09 59.84
C GLY A 58 0.52 -18.09 58.88
N ASN A 59 1.78 -18.01 59.34
CA ASN A 59 2.93 -18.17 58.45
C ASN A 59 3.01 -19.58 57.88
N GLU A 60 3.31 -19.70 56.59
CA GLU A 60 3.44 -20.98 55.89
C GLU A 60 4.89 -21.23 55.49
N VAL A 61 5.35 -22.48 55.65
CA VAL A 61 6.69 -22.93 55.29
C VAL A 61 6.63 -24.26 54.54
N SER A 62 7.58 -24.47 53.65
CA SER A 62 7.85 -25.77 53.04
C SER A 62 8.81 -26.57 53.92
N TYR A 63 8.46 -27.83 54.19
CA TYR A 63 9.36 -28.78 54.83
C TYR A 63 9.02 -30.22 54.40
N ASN A 64 10.01 -30.99 53.94
CA ASN A 64 9.84 -32.38 53.49
C ASN A 64 8.66 -32.60 52.53
N GLY A 65 8.53 -31.76 51.50
CA GLY A 65 7.50 -31.90 50.46
C GLY A 65 6.08 -31.60 50.96
N ASN A 66 5.94 -30.87 52.07
CA ASN A 66 4.66 -30.48 52.65
C ASN A 66 4.67 -28.99 53.06
N ILE A 67 3.55 -28.30 52.89
CA ILE A 67 3.34 -26.95 53.41
C ILE A 67 2.78 -27.08 54.82
N TYR A 68 3.43 -26.40 55.75
CA TYR A 68 2.98 -26.31 57.13
C TYR A 68 2.65 -24.86 57.48
N ARG A 69 1.53 -24.65 58.15
CA ARG A 69 1.11 -23.36 58.69
C ARG A 69 1.36 -23.31 60.19
N ALA A 70 2.07 -22.29 60.67
CA ALA A 70 2.25 -22.07 62.09
C ALA A 70 0.89 -21.77 62.74
N LYS A 71 0.54 -22.52 63.79
CA LYS A 71 -0.69 -22.30 64.58
C LYS A 71 -0.50 -21.15 65.58
N TRP A 72 0.72 -20.95 66.07
CA TRP A 72 1.13 -19.91 67.01
C TRP A 72 2.64 -19.63 66.86
N TRP A 73 3.21 -18.79 67.72
CA TRP A 73 4.64 -18.45 67.70
C TRP A 73 5.53 -19.70 67.82
N THR A 74 6.55 -19.82 66.98
CA THR A 74 7.53 -20.91 67.04
C THR A 74 8.89 -20.47 66.46
N GLN A 75 9.98 -21.04 66.97
CA GLN A 75 11.34 -20.89 66.47
C GLN A 75 12.11 -22.18 66.78
N GLY A 76 12.75 -22.78 65.79
CA GLY A 76 13.52 -24.02 65.97
C GLY A 76 12.70 -25.32 66.02
N ASP A 77 11.37 -25.27 66.16
CA ASP A 77 10.52 -26.46 66.09
C ASP A 77 10.39 -26.96 64.64
N THR A 78 10.87 -28.18 64.37
CA THR A 78 10.86 -28.78 63.03
C THR A 78 9.45 -29.23 62.61
N PRO A 79 8.91 -28.78 61.47
CA PRO A 79 7.60 -29.23 60.98
C PRO A 79 7.53 -30.75 60.77
N GLY A 80 6.38 -31.37 61.08
CA GLY A 80 6.12 -32.79 60.81
C GLY A 80 6.79 -33.81 61.75
N THR A 81 7.43 -33.39 62.84
CA THR A 81 8.19 -34.28 63.74
C THR A 81 7.47 -34.67 65.04
N SER A 82 6.27 -34.14 65.30
CA SER A 82 5.52 -34.32 66.56
C SER A 82 4.03 -34.59 66.33
N ASP A 83 3.34 -35.09 67.37
CA ASP A 83 1.88 -35.31 67.37
C ASP A 83 1.14 -34.04 66.88
N PRO A 84 0.24 -34.13 65.87
CA PRO A 84 -0.46 -32.98 65.29
C PRO A 84 -1.18 -32.07 66.30
N SER A 85 -1.59 -32.64 67.44
CA SER A 85 -2.27 -31.91 68.51
C SER A 85 -1.33 -30.97 69.28
N SER A 86 -0.04 -31.32 69.39
CA SER A 86 0.96 -30.61 70.20
C SER A 86 2.00 -29.84 69.38
N SER A 87 2.18 -30.21 68.10
CA SER A 87 3.05 -29.50 67.16
C SER A 87 2.62 -28.03 66.98
N PRO A 88 3.52 -27.04 66.90
CA PRO A 88 3.16 -25.67 66.48
C PRO A 88 2.80 -25.59 64.99
N TRP A 89 3.06 -26.64 64.21
CA TRP A 89 2.84 -26.69 62.76
C TRP A 89 1.60 -27.52 62.40
N GLN A 90 0.73 -26.93 61.57
CA GLN A 90 -0.40 -27.62 60.95
C GLN A 90 -0.06 -27.96 59.50
N LEU A 91 -0.17 -29.24 59.12
CA LEU A 91 -0.08 -29.64 57.72
C LEU A 91 -1.22 -29.00 56.92
N VAL A 92 -0.87 -28.20 55.92
CA VAL A 92 -1.81 -27.55 54.98
C VAL A 92 -2.06 -28.44 53.78
N GLY A 93 -1.02 -29.10 53.29
CA GLY A 93 -1.05 -29.99 52.13
C GLY A 93 0.35 -30.33 51.65
N ALA A 94 0.44 -31.05 50.53
CA ALA A 94 1.73 -31.29 49.88
C ALA A 94 2.33 -29.97 49.38
N ASP A 95 3.62 -29.79 49.63
CA ASP A 95 4.40 -28.72 49.02
C ASP A 95 4.80 -29.16 47.62
N THR A 96 4.04 -28.65 46.66
CA THR A 96 4.32 -28.77 45.24
C THR A 96 5.37 -27.76 44.77
N GLY A 97 6.01 -27.02 45.70
CA GLY A 97 6.94 -25.92 45.44
C GLY A 97 8.39 -26.14 45.89
N GLY A 98 8.78 -27.39 46.21
CA GLY A 98 10.17 -27.90 46.17
C GLY A 98 11.28 -27.01 46.76
N GLY A 99 11.34 -26.81 48.07
CA GLY A 99 12.50 -26.15 48.71
C GLY A 99 13.81 -26.96 48.73
N ASN A 100 13.71 -28.29 48.60
CA ASN A 100 14.83 -29.26 48.64
C ASN A 100 14.98 -30.04 47.32
N ASP A 101 14.32 -29.62 46.24
CA ASP A 101 14.45 -30.30 44.95
C ASP A 101 15.76 -29.90 44.26
N SER A 102 16.53 -30.89 43.83
CA SER A 102 17.79 -30.69 43.08
C SER A 102 17.72 -31.22 41.65
N THR A 103 16.60 -31.86 41.27
CA THR A 103 16.43 -32.41 39.93
C THR A 103 15.76 -31.34 39.08
N PRO A 104 16.37 -30.89 37.98
CA PRO A 104 15.74 -29.90 37.12
C PRO A 104 14.61 -30.53 36.29
N PRO A 105 13.60 -29.73 35.88
CA PRO A 105 12.57 -30.17 34.95
C PRO A 105 13.13 -30.73 33.64
N THR A 106 12.32 -31.49 32.90
CA THR A 106 12.62 -31.78 31.50
C THR A 106 12.56 -30.51 30.65
N ALA A 107 13.23 -30.51 29.50
CA ALA A 107 13.15 -29.39 28.57
C ALA A 107 11.74 -29.30 27.96
N PRO A 108 11.14 -28.10 27.87
CA PRO A 108 9.96 -27.90 27.03
C PRO A 108 10.26 -28.31 25.59
N THR A 109 9.28 -28.92 24.91
CA THR A 109 9.42 -29.38 23.52
C THR A 109 8.45 -28.66 22.59
N ASN A 110 8.59 -28.83 21.27
CA ASN A 110 7.72 -28.24 20.26
C ASN A 110 7.54 -26.71 20.41
N LEU A 111 8.59 -25.99 20.80
CA LEU A 111 8.59 -24.53 20.80
C LEU A 111 8.38 -24.04 19.37
N ALA A 112 7.33 -23.26 19.15
CA ALA A 112 6.96 -22.71 17.86
C ALA A 112 6.39 -21.30 18.00
N SER A 113 6.47 -20.52 16.93
CA SER A 113 5.75 -19.26 16.81
C SER A 113 4.41 -19.49 16.11
N THR A 114 3.31 -19.11 16.75
CA THR A 114 1.94 -19.26 16.22
C THR A 114 1.34 -17.95 15.72
N GLY A 115 1.96 -16.81 16.03
CA GLY A 115 1.53 -15.50 15.55
C GLY A 115 2.70 -14.52 15.50
N GLN A 116 2.76 -13.71 14.46
CA GLN A 116 3.80 -12.69 14.26
C GLN A 116 3.13 -11.43 13.70
N THR A 117 3.43 -10.29 14.29
CA THR A 117 3.05 -8.97 13.76
C THR A 117 4.31 -8.13 13.56
N ALA A 118 4.15 -6.83 13.33
CA ALA A 118 5.28 -5.92 13.23
C ALA A 118 5.98 -5.68 14.57
N ASP A 119 5.28 -5.89 15.69
CA ASP A 119 5.78 -5.55 17.03
C ASP A 119 5.51 -6.64 18.06
N THR A 120 4.95 -7.80 17.65
CA THR A 120 4.67 -8.93 18.55
C THR A 120 5.05 -10.28 17.95
N ILE A 121 5.45 -11.21 18.82
CA ILE A 121 5.66 -12.63 18.51
C ILE A 121 4.95 -13.46 19.57
N THR A 122 4.08 -14.38 19.13
CA THR A 122 3.38 -15.33 20.00
C THR A 122 4.01 -16.70 19.90
N LEU A 123 4.45 -17.21 21.04
CA LEU A 123 5.13 -18.49 21.20
C LEU A 123 4.22 -19.49 21.89
N THR A 124 4.29 -20.75 21.47
CA THR A 124 3.67 -21.89 22.16
C THR A 124 4.67 -23.02 22.30
N TRP A 125 4.52 -23.82 23.35
CA TRP A 125 5.37 -25.00 23.59
C TRP A 125 4.56 -26.14 24.22
N THR A 126 5.12 -27.35 24.19
CA THR A 126 4.60 -28.51 24.93
C THR A 126 5.18 -28.50 26.35
N ALA A 127 4.33 -28.83 27.31
CA ALA A 127 4.68 -28.81 28.73
C ALA A 127 5.89 -29.70 29.05
N ALA A 128 6.74 -29.21 29.95
CA ALA A 128 7.75 -30.01 30.61
C ALA A 128 7.14 -30.82 31.76
N THR A 129 7.89 -31.82 32.22
CA THR A 129 7.58 -32.62 33.40
C THR A 129 8.72 -32.53 34.39
N ASP A 130 8.41 -32.72 35.66
CA ASP A 130 9.38 -32.69 36.74
C ASP A 130 9.04 -33.77 37.76
N ASN A 131 10.00 -34.19 38.59
CA ASN A 131 9.78 -35.18 39.64
C ASN A 131 8.87 -34.66 40.76
N ILE A 132 8.84 -33.35 41.02
CA ILE A 132 7.88 -32.73 41.94
C ILE A 132 6.86 -31.91 41.15
N ALA A 133 7.28 -30.79 40.55
CA ALA A 133 6.40 -29.94 39.76
C ALA A 133 7.16 -28.87 38.98
N VAL A 134 6.74 -28.65 37.74
CA VAL A 134 7.02 -27.40 37.04
C VAL A 134 6.10 -26.33 37.63
N THR A 135 6.62 -25.14 37.93
CA THR A 135 5.84 -24.01 38.47
C THR A 135 5.53 -22.98 37.40
N SER A 136 6.46 -22.73 36.47
CA SER A 136 6.36 -21.69 35.45
C SER A 136 7.38 -21.91 34.33
N TYR A 137 7.26 -21.12 33.27
CA TYR A 137 8.22 -21.08 32.17
C TYR A 137 8.81 -19.69 32.03
N ASP A 138 10.12 -19.57 31.88
CA ASP A 138 10.82 -18.33 31.59
C ASP A 138 11.06 -18.20 30.08
N ILE A 139 10.69 -17.06 29.52
CA ILE A 139 10.79 -16.79 28.08
C ILE A 139 12.02 -15.91 27.86
N TYR A 140 12.90 -16.35 26.98
CA TYR A 140 14.13 -15.64 26.64
C TYR A 140 14.14 -15.20 25.18
N ARG A 141 14.52 -13.95 24.94
CA ARG A 141 14.76 -13.35 23.63
C ARG A 141 16.22 -12.93 23.54
N ASN A 142 16.95 -13.42 22.55
CA ASN A 142 18.38 -13.14 22.34
C ASN A 142 19.22 -13.32 23.64
N GLY A 143 18.89 -14.34 24.43
CA GLY A 143 19.55 -14.63 25.70
C GLY A 143 19.08 -13.81 26.91
N THR A 144 18.21 -12.81 26.73
CA THR A 144 17.64 -12.01 27.83
C THR A 144 16.24 -12.50 28.19
N LYS A 145 15.95 -12.68 29.48
CA LYS A 145 14.61 -13.02 29.95
C LYS A 145 13.65 -11.85 29.70
N VAL A 146 12.61 -12.07 28.90
CA VAL A 146 11.60 -11.06 28.54
C VAL A 146 10.27 -11.26 29.24
N GLY A 147 10.06 -12.42 29.87
CA GLY A 147 8.86 -12.69 30.63
C GLY A 147 8.88 -14.05 31.32
N SER A 148 7.82 -14.33 32.06
CA SER A 148 7.51 -15.64 32.62
C SER A 148 6.04 -15.95 32.42
N SER A 149 5.71 -17.22 32.23
CA SER A 149 4.32 -17.69 32.25
C SER A 149 3.73 -17.52 33.65
N ALA A 150 2.40 -17.32 33.74
CA ALA A 150 1.72 -17.14 35.02
C ALA A 150 1.81 -18.39 35.91
N ASN A 151 1.84 -19.57 35.29
CA ASN A 151 1.95 -20.88 35.93
C ASN A 151 2.36 -21.95 34.89
N ALA A 152 2.47 -23.20 35.32
CA ALA A 152 2.88 -24.33 34.49
C ALA A 152 1.83 -24.82 33.48
N SER A 153 0.56 -24.44 33.61
CA SER A 153 -0.47 -24.73 32.59
C SER A 153 -0.56 -23.66 31.50
N THR A 154 0.10 -22.51 31.69
CA THR A 154 0.21 -21.46 30.69
C THR A 154 1.33 -21.79 29.70
N LEU A 155 0.95 -22.37 28.56
CA LEU A 155 1.86 -22.86 27.51
C LEU A 155 1.96 -21.93 26.28
N THR A 156 1.69 -20.65 26.50
CA THR A 156 1.72 -19.61 25.49
C THR A 156 2.26 -18.32 26.08
N SER A 157 2.98 -17.53 25.28
CA SER A 157 3.44 -16.20 25.64
C SER A 157 3.51 -15.31 24.41
N THR A 158 3.04 -14.07 24.55
CA THR A 158 3.20 -13.04 23.52
C THR A 158 4.22 -12.01 23.98
N ASP A 159 5.34 -11.95 23.27
CA ASP A 159 6.32 -10.87 23.41
C ASP A 159 5.84 -9.66 22.59
N ILE A 160 5.97 -8.45 23.14
CA ILE A 160 5.42 -7.20 22.61
C ILE A 160 6.48 -6.09 22.57
N GLY A 161 6.25 -5.04 21.77
CA GLY A 161 7.17 -3.91 21.64
C GLY A 161 8.44 -4.24 20.85
N LEU A 162 8.37 -5.24 19.97
CA LEU A 162 9.46 -5.64 19.09
C LEU A 162 9.66 -4.63 17.96
N GLN A 163 10.89 -4.56 17.47
CA GLN A 163 11.17 -3.89 16.19
C GLN A 163 10.64 -4.75 15.03
N GLN A 164 10.03 -4.10 14.04
CA GLN A 164 9.53 -4.73 12.81
C GLN A 164 10.67 -5.28 11.94
N ASP A 165 10.35 -6.25 11.09
CA ASP A 165 11.29 -6.94 10.20
C ASP A 165 12.62 -7.34 10.86
N THR A 166 12.58 -7.72 12.13
CA THR A 166 13.75 -8.06 12.95
C THR A 166 13.70 -9.53 13.35
N GLU A 167 14.79 -10.26 13.08
CA GLU A 167 14.94 -11.65 13.52
C GLU A 167 15.37 -11.68 15.00
N TYR A 168 14.64 -12.47 15.78
CA TYR A 168 14.93 -12.74 17.18
C TYR A 168 15.11 -14.24 17.39
N THR A 169 15.97 -14.60 18.32
CA THR A 169 16.13 -15.98 18.77
C THR A 169 15.41 -16.17 20.10
N TYR A 170 14.52 -17.16 20.18
CA TYR A 170 13.74 -17.48 21.37
C TYR A 170 14.04 -18.88 21.89
N TYR A 171 14.05 -19.02 23.21
CA TYR A 171 13.91 -20.30 23.89
C TYR A 171 13.06 -20.12 25.15
N VAL A 172 12.53 -21.23 25.66
CA VAL A 172 11.70 -21.26 26.86
C VAL A 172 12.34 -22.21 27.86
N ALA A 173 12.50 -21.78 29.11
CA ALA A 173 13.04 -22.62 30.18
C ALA A 173 11.94 -23.00 31.16
N ALA A 174 11.71 -24.29 31.38
CA ALA A 174 10.87 -24.75 32.47
C ALA A 174 11.56 -24.44 33.80
N ARG A 175 10.81 -23.99 34.80
CA ARG A 175 11.29 -23.72 36.16
C ARG A 175 10.42 -24.46 37.16
N ASP A 176 11.04 -25.14 38.12
CA ASP A 176 10.37 -25.79 39.24
C ASP A 176 10.17 -24.84 40.43
N GLY A 177 9.83 -25.38 41.61
CA GLY A 177 9.71 -24.60 42.85
C GLY A 177 11.05 -24.29 43.53
N ALA A 178 12.10 -25.07 43.24
CA ALA A 178 13.46 -24.88 43.73
C ALA A 178 14.28 -23.84 42.92
N ASN A 179 13.72 -23.34 41.82
CA ASN A 179 14.38 -22.55 40.79
C ASN A 179 15.41 -23.31 39.93
N ASN A 180 15.35 -24.64 39.88
CA ASN A 180 16.06 -25.37 38.85
C ASN A 180 15.40 -25.10 37.49
N THR A 181 16.21 -24.97 36.43
CA THR A 181 15.70 -24.64 35.09
C THR A 181 16.31 -25.50 34.00
N THR A 182 15.49 -25.90 33.04
CA THR A 182 15.94 -26.56 31.81
C THR A 182 15.36 -25.87 30.58
N ALA A 183 16.24 -25.47 29.66
CA ALA A 183 15.89 -24.75 28.44
C ALA A 183 15.46 -25.70 27.31
N SER A 184 14.49 -25.25 26.49
CA SER A 184 14.16 -25.84 25.21
C SER A 184 15.27 -25.60 24.18
N ALA A 185 15.17 -26.28 23.03
CA ALA A 185 15.87 -25.83 21.82
C ALA A 185 15.43 -24.40 21.45
N SER A 186 16.33 -23.64 20.83
CA SER A 186 16.02 -22.29 20.35
C SER A 186 15.36 -22.29 18.98
N ILE A 187 14.49 -21.33 18.72
CA ILE A 187 13.94 -21.03 17.39
C ILE A 187 14.27 -19.60 16.97
N LYS A 188 14.37 -19.37 15.66
CA LYS A 188 14.50 -18.04 15.07
C LYS A 188 13.16 -17.61 14.49
N VAL A 189 12.72 -16.41 14.83
CA VAL A 189 11.42 -15.88 14.45
C VAL A 189 11.60 -14.42 14.04
N LYS A 190 11.01 -14.01 12.92
CA LYS A 190 11.17 -12.67 12.37
C LYS A 190 9.86 -11.91 12.41
N THR A 191 9.82 -10.76 13.08
CA THR A 191 8.63 -9.89 13.02
C THR A 191 8.29 -9.52 11.59
N SER A 192 7.01 -9.30 11.32
CA SER A 192 6.55 -8.82 10.01
C SER A 192 6.92 -7.35 9.80
N LEU A 193 6.76 -6.87 8.58
CA LEU A 193 6.85 -5.45 8.28
C LEU A 193 5.48 -4.79 8.49
N GLY A 194 5.41 -3.70 9.24
CA GLY A 194 4.15 -3.03 9.60
C GLY A 194 3.44 -2.39 8.41
N GLY A 195 2.12 -2.27 8.52
CA GLY A 195 1.32 -1.51 7.56
C GLY A 195 1.60 -0.01 7.65
N LEU A 196 1.45 0.70 6.53
CA LEU A 196 1.49 2.16 6.50
C LEU A 196 0.07 2.73 6.59
N THR A 197 -0.07 3.92 7.17
CA THR A 197 -1.25 4.79 6.99
C THR A 197 -0.97 5.86 5.94
N VAL A 198 -2.02 6.45 5.36
CA VAL A 198 -1.88 7.40 4.25
C VAL A 198 -1.02 8.60 4.68
N GLY A 199 0.03 8.88 3.90
CA GLY A 199 1.03 9.91 4.17
C GLY A 199 2.25 9.44 4.97
N GLN A 200 2.25 8.21 5.50
CA GLN A 200 3.43 7.64 6.14
C GLN A 200 4.41 7.05 5.14
N SER A 201 5.69 7.14 5.49
CA SER A 201 6.80 6.62 4.69
C SER A 201 7.68 5.67 5.51
N ARG A 202 8.41 4.79 4.81
CA ARG A 202 9.47 3.96 5.39
C ARG A 202 10.62 3.79 4.41
N VAL A 203 11.84 3.67 4.91
CA VAL A 203 13.01 3.30 4.10
C VAL A 203 13.11 1.79 4.07
N LEU A 204 13.25 1.23 2.86
CA LEU A 204 13.35 -0.21 2.64
C LEU A 204 14.79 -0.66 2.39
N THR A 205 15.11 -1.89 2.81
CA THR A 205 16.33 -2.60 2.39
C THR A 205 16.17 -3.13 0.96
N ASP A 206 17.28 -3.50 0.31
CA ASP A 206 17.23 -4.07 -1.05
C ASP A 206 16.45 -5.39 -1.11
N SER A 207 16.55 -6.22 -0.07
CA SER A 207 15.76 -7.45 0.03
C SER A 207 14.25 -7.17 0.14
N GLN A 208 13.87 -6.15 0.91
CA GLN A 208 12.48 -5.71 1.01
C GLN A 208 11.99 -5.11 -0.31
N ILE A 209 12.79 -4.31 -1.02
CA ILE A 209 12.44 -3.79 -2.34
C ILE A 209 12.28 -4.93 -3.35
N ALA A 210 13.17 -5.92 -3.34
CA ALA A 210 13.06 -7.11 -4.20
C ALA A 210 11.73 -7.85 -3.96
N SER A 211 11.39 -8.10 -2.68
CA SER A 211 10.17 -8.82 -2.32
C SER A 211 8.88 -8.03 -2.55
N ILE A 212 8.88 -6.73 -2.22
CA ILE A 212 7.67 -5.90 -2.19
C ILE A 212 7.43 -5.21 -3.55
N TRP A 213 8.48 -4.84 -4.27
CA TRP A 213 8.43 -4.03 -5.50
C TRP A 213 8.98 -4.73 -6.74
N GLY A 214 9.45 -5.98 -6.61
CA GLY A 214 10.13 -6.68 -7.70
C GLY A 214 11.52 -6.14 -8.02
N GLY A 215 12.12 -5.36 -7.10
CA GLY A 215 13.44 -4.76 -7.27
C GLY A 215 13.43 -3.40 -7.98
N ILE A 216 14.62 -2.82 -8.11
CA ILE A 216 14.90 -1.64 -8.94
C ILE A 216 15.73 -2.11 -10.12
N ASP A 217 15.17 -2.01 -11.33
CA ASP A 217 15.88 -2.40 -12.55
C ASP A 217 16.87 -1.28 -12.95
N PRO A 218 18.19 -1.55 -13.02
CA PRO A 218 19.18 -0.58 -13.49
C PRO A 218 18.94 -0.10 -14.92
N GLN A 219 18.26 -0.88 -15.77
CA GLN A 219 17.87 -0.45 -17.11
C GLN A 219 16.87 0.71 -17.06
N TYR A 220 16.07 0.83 -16.01
CA TYR A 220 15.09 1.90 -15.82
C TYR A 220 15.65 3.06 -14.97
N SER A 221 16.96 3.27 -15.01
CA SER A 221 17.60 4.42 -14.38
C SER A 221 17.29 5.74 -15.12
N PRO A 222 17.36 6.90 -14.43
CA PRO A 222 17.13 8.21 -15.07
C PRO A 222 18.00 8.45 -16.31
N ALA A 223 19.30 8.12 -16.25
CA ALA A 223 20.21 8.29 -17.39
C ALA A 223 19.79 7.43 -18.59
N ASN A 224 19.40 6.18 -18.34
CA ASN A 224 18.97 5.27 -19.39
C ASN A 224 17.61 5.65 -19.99
N ALA A 225 16.68 6.18 -19.19
CA ALA A 225 15.39 6.68 -19.67
C ALA A 225 15.58 7.92 -20.56
N VAL A 226 16.45 8.86 -20.13
CA VAL A 226 16.82 10.04 -20.94
C VAL A 226 17.44 9.62 -22.28
N ALA A 227 18.40 8.70 -22.25
CA ALA A 227 19.05 8.21 -23.48
C ALA A 227 18.04 7.57 -24.45
N ALA A 228 17.02 6.87 -23.94
CA ALA A 228 15.98 6.27 -24.76
C ALA A 228 15.15 7.33 -25.49
N VAL A 229 14.74 8.41 -24.80
CA VAL A 229 14.01 9.53 -25.41
C VAL A 229 14.88 10.26 -26.43
N GLN A 230 16.13 10.56 -26.10
CA GLN A 230 17.06 11.24 -27.00
C GLN A 230 17.36 10.45 -28.27
N SER A 231 17.43 9.13 -28.16
CA SER A 231 17.60 8.24 -29.31
C SER A 231 16.34 8.12 -30.16
N ALA A 232 15.15 8.21 -29.57
CA ALA A 232 13.89 8.09 -30.29
C ALA A 232 13.46 9.41 -30.96
N LEU A 233 13.82 10.54 -30.35
CA LEU A 233 13.53 11.88 -30.84
C LEU A 233 14.66 12.84 -30.47
N PRO A 234 15.63 13.05 -31.37
CA PRO A 234 16.65 14.07 -31.21
C PRO A 234 16.05 15.47 -31.04
N GLN A 235 16.76 16.35 -30.33
CA GLN A 235 16.28 17.71 -30.06
C GLN A 235 15.86 18.47 -31.33
N ALA A 236 16.69 18.45 -32.38
CA ALA A 236 16.38 19.16 -33.62
C ALA A 236 15.06 18.71 -34.26
N GLU A 237 14.73 17.41 -34.16
CA GLU A 237 13.46 16.88 -34.66
C GLU A 237 12.29 17.31 -33.77
N TYR A 238 12.46 17.31 -32.45
CA TYR A 238 11.46 17.85 -31.51
C TYR A 238 11.13 19.32 -31.81
N GLU A 239 12.16 20.14 -32.01
CA GLU A 239 12.03 21.56 -32.35
C GLU A 239 11.26 21.76 -33.67
N ALA A 240 11.53 20.92 -34.67
CA ALA A 240 10.84 20.96 -35.97
C ALA A 240 9.38 20.48 -35.90
N LEU A 241 9.04 19.60 -34.95
CA LEU A 241 7.67 19.15 -34.71
C LEU A 241 6.80 20.25 -34.09
N PHE A 242 7.37 21.02 -33.15
CA PHE A 242 6.64 22.01 -32.36
C PHE A 242 7.27 23.40 -32.44
N PRO A 243 7.33 24.01 -33.63
CA PRO A 243 8.08 25.25 -33.84
C PRO A 243 7.42 26.46 -33.15
N ILE A 244 6.09 26.44 -32.96
CA ILE A 244 5.32 27.55 -32.37
C ILE A 244 4.76 27.25 -30.97
N ARG A 245 5.37 26.30 -30.25
CA ARG A 245 5.00 25.99 -28.86
C ARG A 245 5.22 27.19 -27.92
N ILE A 246 4.49 27.24 -26.80
CA ILE A 246 4.51 28.40 -25.90
C ILE A 246 5.92 28.76 -25.40
N GLY A 247 6.34 29.99 -25.68
CA GLY A 247 7.67 30.51 -25.35
C GLY A 247 8.79 30.20 -26.37
N SER A 248 8.48 29.56 -27.50
CA SER A 248 9.43 29.43 -28.61
C SER A 248 9.63 30.77 -29.35
N PRO A 249 10.72 30.95 -30.12
CA PRO A 249 10.93 32.17 -30.91
C PRO A 249 9.80 32.49 -31.91
N GLU A 250 9.26 31.48 -32.60
CA GLU A 250 8.11 31.68 -33.51
C GLU A 250 6.84 32.04 -32.72
N TRP A 251 6.64 31.44 -31.55
CA TRP A 251 5.52 31.78 -30.68
C TRP A 251 5.58 33.23 -30.21
N HIS A 252 6.75 33.71 -29.78
CA HIS A 252 6.92 35.11 -29.41
C HIS A 252 6.58 36.06 -30.56
N THR A 253 7.04 35.72 -31.77
CA THR A 253 6.76 36.51 -32.97
C THR A 253 5.26 36.59 -33.25
N PHE A 254 4.55 35.47 -33.18
CA PHE A 254 3.10 35.43 -33.40
C PHE A 254 2.30 36.10 -32.26
N ALA A 255 2.67 35.78 -31.02
CA ALA A 255 1.92 36.15 -29.84
C ALA A 255 2.11 37.62 -29.46
N ALA A 256 3.16 38.32 -29.91
CA ALA A 256 3.48 39.70 -29.51
C ALA A 256 2.32 40.71 -29.55
N SER A 257 1.33 40.51 -30.42
CA SER A 257 0.14 41.36 -30.57
C SER A 257 -1.10 40.88 -29.81
N LYS A 258 -1.00 39.76 -29.08
CA LYS A 258 -2.14 39.04 -28.50
C LYS A 258 -2.28 39.36 -27.01
N PRO A 259 -3.52 39.40 -26.47
CA PRO A 259 -3.78 39.79 -25.08
C PRO A 259 -3.21 38.81 -24.03
N TYR A 260 -2.92 37.57 -24.44
CA TYR A 260 -2.31 36.54 -23.58
C TYR A 260 -0.78 36.57 -23.58
N TYR A 261 -0.15 37.45 -24.36
CA TYR A 261 1.30 37.51 -24.48
C TYR A 261 1.97 37.97 -23.19
N LYS A 262 3.05 37.26 -22.83
CA LYS A 262 3.93 37.62 -21.71
C LYS A 262 5.35 37.73 -22.28
N PRO A 263 5.97 38.93 -22.30
CA PRO A 263 7.30 39.12 -22.89
C PRO A 263 8.39 38.23 -22.30
N GLY A 264 8.30 37.90 -21.00
CA GLY A 264 9.21 36.98 -20.30
C GLY A 264 8.78 35.52 -20.30
N GLN A 265 7.85 35.10 -21.16
CA GLN A 265 7.42 33.71 -21.24
C GLN A 265 8.58 32.82 -21.68
N GLY A 266 9.10 31.99 -20.78
CA GLY A 266 10.07 30.96 -21.15
C GLY A 266 9.43 29.85 -21.98
N ASP A 267 10.28 29.12 -22.70
CA ASP A 267 9.89 27.92 -23.45
C ASP A 267 9.46 26.79 -22.49
N TYR A 268 8.17 26.80 -22.18
CA TYR A 268 7.57 25.88 -21.21
C TYR A 268 7.68 24.44 -21.70
N TYR A 269 7.41 24.22 -22.98
CA TYR A 269 7.53 22.91 -23.63
C TYR A 269 8.91 22.69 -24.24
N SER A 270 9.98 23.22 -23.64
CA SER A 270 11.33 22.98 -24.17
C SER A 270 11.71 21.49 -24.14
N TYR A 271 12.57 21.09 -25.07
CA TYR A 271 13.16 19.75 -25.06
C TYR A 271 13.87 19.44 -23.73
N ASN A 272 14.53 20.45 -23.14
CA ASN A 272 15.18 20.32 -21.83
C ASN A 272 14.19 20.00 -20.72
N ASN A 273 13.00 20.62 -20.71
CA ASN A 273 11.96 20.31 -19.74
C ASN A 273 11.41 18.89 -19.92
N LEU A 274 11.24 18.42 -21.17
CA LEU A 274 10.87 17.03 -21.45
C LEU A 274 11.91 16.04 -20.90
N ILE A 275 13.19 16.25 -21.21
CA ILE A 275 14.30 15.40 -20.75
C ILE A 275 14.43 15.42 -19.23
N ALA A 276 14.31 16.60 -18.61
CA ALA A 276 14.32 16.72 -17.16
C ALA A 276 13.14 15.98 -16.52
N ALA A 277 11.94 16.08 -17.09
CA ALA A 277 10.77 15.37 -16.59
C ALA A 277 10.94 13.85 -16.65
N VAL A 278 11.45 13.33 -17.78
CA VAL A 278 11.78 11.90 -17.95
C VAL A 278 12.76 11.44 -16.88
N SER A 279 13.82 12.21 -16.62
CA SER A 279 14.80 11.92 -15.58
C SER A 279 14.16 11.87 -14.18
N GLU A 280 13.30 12.83 -13.85
CA GLU A 280 12.66 12.89 -12.53
C GLU A 280 11.62 11.79 -12.30
N VAL A 281 10.73 11.53 -13.26
CA VAL A 281 9.74 10.45 -13.12
C VAL A 281 10.43 9.09 -13.08
N ALA A 282 11.52 8.91 -13.82
CA ALA A 282 12.32 7.68 -13.80
C ALA A 282 12.96 7.36 -12.43
N LYS A 283 12.86 8.23 -11.43
CA LYS A 283 13.26 7.93 -10.04
C LYS A 283 12.14 7.28 -9.22
N ILE A 284 10.94 7.15 -9.78
CA ILE A 284 9.74 6.77 -9.05
C ILE A 284 9.22 5.42 -9.57
N LYS A 285 8.87 4.51 -8.65
CA LYS A 285 7.93 3.41 -8.95
C LYS A 285 6.58 3.72 -8.31
N TYR A 286 5.53 3.22 -8.95
CA TYR A 286 4.15 3.32 -8.53
C TYR A 286 3.58 1.92 -8.35
N LYS A 287 2.71 1.73 -7.36
CA LYS A 287 2.02 0.45 -7.17
C LYS A 287 0.58 0.69 -6.79
N LEU A 288 -0.30 0.14 -7.60
CA LEU A 288 -1.72 0.06 -7.36
C LEU A 288 -2.06 -1.34 -6.87
N GLU A 289 -2.71 -1.41 -5.71
CA GLU A 289 -3.25 -2.64 -5.16
C GLU A 289 -4.75 -2.51 -4.99
N TYR A 290 -5.52 -3.48 -5.47
CA TYR A 290 -6.97 -3.52 -5.31
C TYR A 290 -7.41 -4.91 -4.86
N ARG A 291 -8.58 -4.97 -4.22
CA ARG A 291 -9.19 -6.25 -3.82
C ARG A 291 -9.79 -6.91 -5.06
N GLN A 292 -9.55 -8.21 -5.24
CA GLN A 292 -10.05 -8.95 -6.40
C GLN A 292 -11.58 -8.79 -6.54
N GLY A 293 -12.03 -8.39 -7.73
CA GLY A 293 -13.45 -8.09 -8.00
C GLY A 293 -13.93 -6.70 -7.58
N ALA A 294 -13.08 -5.88 -6.94
CA ALA A 294 -13.40 -4.54 -6.48
C ALA A 294 -12.26 -3.55 -6.79
N THR A 295 -12.06 -3.24 -8.07
CA THR A 295 -11.03 -2.28 -8.53
C THR A 295 -11.19 -0.87 -7.94
N TRP A 296 -12.41 -0.49 -7.56
CA TRP A 296 -12.72 0.77 -6.87
C TRP A 296 -12.19 0.80 -5.43
N ASN A 297 -11.94 -0.36 -4.81
CA ASN A 297 -11.40 -0.46 -3.46
C ASN A 297 -9.90 -0.76 -3.53
N HIS A 298 -9.11 0.30 -3.54
CA HIS A 298 -7.69 0.21 -3.81
C HIS A 298 -6.85 1.06 -2.86
N ARG A 299 -5.55 0.83 -2.92
CA ARG A 299 -4.52 1.64 -2.30
C ARG A 299 -3.34 1.82 -3.23
N ILE A 300 -2.61 2.90 -3.02
CA ILE A 300 -1.55 3.33 -3.92
C ILE A 300 -0.30 3.65 -3.11
N PHE A 301 0.80 3.05 -3.52
CA PHE A 301 2.13 3.36 -3.00
C PHE A 301 2.99 4.03 -4.07
N ARG A 302 3.95 4.83 -3.63
CA ARG A 302 5.12 5.18 -4.43
C ARG A 302 6.39 4.68 -3.75
N LEU A 303 7.41 4.41 -4.55
CA LEU A 303 8.79 4.20 -4.11
C LEU A 303 9.68 5.25 -4.76
N ASP A 304 10.37 6.04 -3.95
CA ASP A 304 11.53 6.81 -4.39
C ASP A 304 12.74 5.87 -4.48
N LYS A 305 13.21 5.59 -5.71
CA LYS A 305 14.25 4.59 -5.96
C LYS A 305 15.62 5.01 -5.41
N ALA A 306 15.91 6.30 -5.34
CA ALA A 306 17.19 6.81 -4.89
C ALA A 306 17.32 6.71 -3.36
N THR A 307 16.28 7.13 -2.65
CA THR A 307 16.25 7.11 -1.18
C THR A 307 15.72 5.80 -0.61
N LYS A 308 15.23 4.89 -1.46
CA LYS A 308 14.57 3.63 -1.07
C LYS A 308 13.34 3.85 -0.18
N THR A 309 12.69 5.02 -0.32
CA THR A 309 11.57 5.43 0.52
C THR A 309 10.25 5.04 -0.12
N GLU A 310 9.54 4.09 0.50
CA GLU A 310 8.16 3.77 0.17
C GLU A 310 7.21 4.70 0.93
N THR A 311 6.13 5.14 0.29
CA THR A 311 5.08 5.95 0.91
C THR A 311 3.71 5.43 0.47
N LEU A 312 2.79 5.26 1.42
CA LEU A 312 1.37 5.02 1.11
C LEU A 312 0.72 6.37 0.81
N ILE A 313 0.39 6.62 -0.45
CA ILE A 313 -0.12 7.94 -0.88
C ILE A 313 -1.65 8.01 -0.93
N TYR A 314 -2.33 6.87 -0.99
CA TYR A 314 -3.78 6.77 -0.99
C TYR A 314 -4.26 5.40 -0.54
N GLN A 315 -5.42 5.33 0.13
CA GLN A 315 -6.11 4.08 0.45
C GLN A 315 -7.61 4.35 0.66
N ASN A 316 -8.48 3.55 0.03
CA ASN A 316 -9.90 3.53 0.35
C ASN A 316 -10.14 3.07 1.80
N ALA A 317 -11.09 3.70 2.50
CA ALA A 317 -11.42 3.38 3.89
C ALA A 317 -11.74 1.89 4.11
N ASP A 318 -12.43 1.26 3.16
CA ASP A 318 -12.85 -0.14 3.23
C ASP A 318 -11.77 -1.16 2.82
N PHE A 319 -10.57 -0.70 2.44
CA PHE A 319 -9.52 -1.61 1.95
C PHE A 319 -9.11 -2.66 3.00
N ASN A 320 -9.12 -2.26 4.28
CA ASN A 320 -8.79 -3.11 5.44
C ASN A 320 -9.99 -3.40 6.35
N ALA A 321 -11.23 -3.20 5.88
CA ALA A 321 -12.41 -3.57 6.64
C ALA A 321 -12.43 -5.09 6.91
N SER A 322 -12.94 -5.51 8.07
CA SER A 322 -12.88 -6.92 8.52
C SER A 322 -13.46 -7.92 7.52
N TRP A 323 -14.55 -7.56 6.86
CA TRP A 323 -15.22 -8.36 5.82
C TRP A 323 -14.41 -8.50 4.52
N ASN A 324 -13.34 -7.72 4.36
CA ASN A 324 -12.56 -7.60 3.13
C ASN A 324 -11.14 -8.15 3.26
N LEU A 325 -10.68 -8.46 4.48
CA LEU A 325 -9.31 -8.91 4.74
C LEU A 325 -8.97 -10.24 4.07
N THR A 326 -9.96 -11.10 3.84
CA THR A 326 -9.80 -12.41 3.19
C THR A 326 -9.84 -12.35 1.66
N VAL A 327 -10.26 -11.22 1.07
CA VAL A 327 -10.29 -11.06 -0.38
C VAL A 327 -8.86 -10.87 -0.90
N PRO A 328 -8.39 -11.68 -1.87
CA PRO A 328 -7.04 -11.56 -2.41
C PRO A 328 -6.73 -10.15 -2.95
N ILE A 329 -5.49 -9.71 -2.76
CA ILE A 329 -4.99 -8.45 -3.32
C ILE A 329 -4.42 -8.72 -4.71
N VAL A 330 -4.85 -7.94 -5.69
CA VAL A 330 -4.23 -7.87 -7.01
C VAL A 330 -3.33 -6.63 -7.04
N SER A 331 -2.08 -6.82 -7.46
CA SER A 331 -1.06 -5.76 -7.49
C SER A 331 -0.62 -5.45 -8.91
N LYS A 332 -0.47 -4.16 -9.22
CA LYS A 332 0.08 -3.63 -10.48
C LYS A 332 1.18 -2.64 -10.13
N THR A 333 2.41 -2.98 -10.52
CA THR A 333 3.58 -2.12 -10.31
C THR A 333 3.99 -1.49 -11.64
N VAL A 334 4.26 -0.19 -11.62
CA VAL A 334 4.78 0.59 -12.74
C VAL A 334 6.12 1.17 -12.32
N ASP A 335 7.16 0.96 -13.11
CA ASP A 335 8.42 1.69 -12.97
C ASP A 335 8.43 2.80 -14.01
N PHE A 336 8.33 4.07 -13.62
CA PHE A 336 8.22 5.15 -14.61
C PHE A 336 9.50 5.33 -15.44
N GLY A 337 10.62 4.70 -15.05
CA GLY A 337 11.82 4.62 -15.88
C GLY A 337 11.69 3.65 -17.07
N SER A 338 10.58 2.93 -17.19
CA SER A 338 10.26 2.08 -18.34
C SER A 338 9.63 2.85 -19.52
N PHE A 339 9.29 4.13 -19.34
CA PHE A 339 8.78 4.99 -20.42
C PHE A 339 9.73 5.00 -21.62
N LEU A 340 9.24 4.58 -22.79
CA LEU A 340 10.04 4.33 -23.99
C LEU A 340 11.22 3.36 -23.78
N LYS A 341 11.05 2.34 -22.95
CA LYS A 341 12.08 1.30 -22.75
C LYS A 341 11.57 -0.12 -22.96
N GLU A 342 10.27 -0.30 -23.12
CA GLU A 342 9.63 -1.60 -23.32
C GLU A 342 9.18 -1.81 -24.77
N GLY A 343 8.94 -3.06 -25.15
CA GLY A 343 8.57 -3.43 -26.52
C GLY A 343 9.70 -3.28 -27.55
N SER A 344 9.35 -3.43 -28.82
CA SER A 344 10.29 -3.29 -29.94
C SER A 344 10.75 -1.83 -30.14
N ALA A 345 11.84 -1.60 -30.88
CA ALA A 345 12.25 -0.23 -31.23
C ALA A 345 11.16 0.56 -31.98
N VAL A 346 10.36 -0.15 -32.80
CA VAL A 346 9.20 0.44 -33.48
C VAL A 346 8.11 0.79 -32.47
N ASN A 347 7.80 -0.10 -31.51
CA ASN A 347 6.80 0.18 -30.46
C ASN A 347 7.17 1.43 -29.67
N ARG A 348 8.45 1.62 -29.32
CA ARG A 348 8.90 2.81 -28.57
C ARG A 348 8.75 4.10 -29.36
N LYS A 349 9.07 4.10 -30.66
CA LYS A 349 8.83 5.29 -31.52
C LYS A 349 7.32 5.55 -31.69
N ARG A 350 6.50 4.51 -31.87
CA ARG A 350 5.04 4.62 -31.92
C ARG A 350 4.48 5.17 -30.61
N GLU A 351 4.95 4.67 -29.47
CA GLU A 351 4.57 5.17 -28.15
C GLU A 351 4.89 6.66 -28.00
N LEU A 352 6.11 7.07 -28.34
CA LEU A 352 6.50 8.48 -28.27
C LEU A 352 5.64 9.36 -29.19
N ALA A 353 5.41 8.91 -30.42
CA ALA A 353 4.55 9.62 -31.35
C ALA A 353 3.11 9.74 -30.84
N ALA A 354 2.56 8.67 -30.24
CA ALA A 354 1.22 8.66 -29.67
C ALA A 354 1.10 9.58 -28.44
N PHE A 355 2.10 9.56 -27.56
CA PHE A 355 2.19 10.47 -26.42
C PHE A 355 2.20 11.93 -26.89
N LEU A 356 3.13 12.27 -27.80
CA LEU A 356 3.28 13.61 -28.35
C LEU A 356 2.04 14.09 -29.11
N ALA A 357 1.41 13.22 -29.90
CA ALA A 357 0.21 13.55 -30.65
C ALA A 357 -0.98 13.90 -29.75
N ASN A 358 -1.15 13.13 -28.67
CA ASN A 358 -2.21 13.41 -27.70
C ASN A 358 -1.98 14.73 -26.96
N ILE A 359 -0.77 14.96 -26.41
CA ILE A 359 -0.49 16.22 -25.70
C ILE A 359 -0.53 17.43 -26.65
N ALA A 360 -0.14 17.27 -27.91
CA ALA A 360 -0.23 18.32 -28.92
C ALA A 360 -1.70 18.67 -29.24
N HIS A 361 -2.58 17.66 -29.26
CA HIS A 361 -4.02 17.88 -29.37
C HIS A 361 -4.58 18.65 -28.17
N GLU A 362 -4.29 18.20 -26.94
CA GLU A 362 -4.80 18.83 -25.70
C GLU A 362 -4.43 20.32 -25.56
N THR A 363 -3.31 20.71 -26.16
CA THR A 363 -2.69 22.02 -25.96
C THR A 363 -2.64 22.86 -27.24
N GLY A 364 -3.24 22.38 -28.32
CA GLY A 364 -3.02 22.94 -29.64
C GLY A 364 -3.77 24.27 -29.88
N GLY A 365 -3.08 25.25 -30.45
CA GLY A 365 -3.63 26.57 -30.78
C GLY A 365 -4.00 26.74 -32.27
N GLY A 366 -3.90 25.68 -33.05
CA GLY A 366 -4.14 25.72 -34.50
C GLY A 366 -5.62 25.76 -34.88
N TRP A 367 -5.86 26.23 -36.10
CA TRP A 367 -7.15 26.27 -36.78
C TRP A 367 -6.97 25.91 -38.26
N ALA A 368 -8.07 25.70 -38.99
CA ALA A 368 -8.05 25.16 -40.36
C ALA A 368 -7.16 25.92 -41.37
N THR A 369 -7.00 27.24 -41.19
CA THR A 369 -6.18 28.10 -42.07
C THR A 369 -4.95 28.67 -41.35
N ALA A 370 -4.51 28.03 -40.27
CA ALA A 370 -3.35 28.49 -39.52
C ALA A 370 -2.08 28.50 -40.39
N PRO A 371 -1.23 29.54 -40.28
CA PRO A 371 0.03 29.60 -41.01
C PRO A 371 0.86 28.32 -40.84
N GLY A 372 1.26 27.72 -41.95
CA GLY A 372 2.02 26.47 -41.97
C GLY A 372 1.22 25.21 -41.64
N GLY A 373 -0.11 25.30 -41.49
CA GLY A 373 -1.01 24.19 -41.19
C GLY A 373 -1.28 24.01 -39.69
N GLU A 374 -2.45 23.49 -39.36
CA GLU A 374 -2.94 23.36 -37.97
C GLU A 374 -2.00 22.57 -37.05
N LEU A 375 -1.37 21.51 -37.55
CA LEU A 375 -0.56 20.60 -36.73
C LEU A 375 0.75 21.21 -36.22
N ARG A 376 1.26 22.29 -36.83
CA ARG A 376 2.44 23.00 -36.31
C ARG A 376 2.19 23.69 -34.97
N TRP A 377 0.92 23.87 -34.60
CA TRP A 377 0.46 24.63 -33.44
C TRP A 377 0.17 23.76 -32.22
N GLY A 378 0.73 22.55 -32.15
CA GLY A 378 0.73 21.74 -30.93
C GLY A 378 1.57 22.40 -29.83
N LEU A 379 1.26 22.10 -28.56
CA LEU A 379 1.99 22.64 -27.40
C LEU A 379 1.92 24.18 -27.29
N PHE A 380 0.82 24.78 -27.76
CA PHE A 380 0.65 26.23 -27.79
C PHE A 380 0.09 26.80 -26.49
N TRP A 381 -0.71 26.02 -25.75
CA TRP A 381 -1.31 26.39 -24.47
C TRP A 381 -0.82 25.48 -23.35
N ASN A 382 -0.45 26.05 -22.21
CA ASN A 382 -0.09 25.29 -21.01
C ASN A 382 -1.15 25.33 -19.90
N GLU A 383 -2.27 25.99 -20.14
CA GLU A 383 -3.46 25.98 -19.30
C GLU A 383 -4.71 26.22 -20.14
N GLU A 384 -5.87 25.85 -19.60
CA GLU A 384 -7.16 26.03 -20.27
C GLU A 384 -7.42 27.52 -20.58
N MET A 385 -7.74 27.81 -21.85
CA MET A 385 -7.83 29.18 -22.37
C MET A 385 -8.78 30.10 -21.60
N THR A 386 -9.88 29.57 -21.06
CA THR A 386 -10.90 30.33 -20.32
C THR A 386 -10.40 30.83 -18.95
N TYR A 387 -9.27 30.30 -18.47
CA TYR A 387 -8.64 30.67 -17.21
C TYR A 387 -7.43 31.60 -17.38
N ILE A 388 -6.92 31.75 -18.60
CA ILE A 388 -5.79 32.65 -18.89
C ILE A 388 -6.20 34.10 -18.56
N ASN A 389 -5.38 34.77 -17.74
CA ASN A 389 -5.61 36.14 -17.28
C ASN A 389 -6.99 36.35 -16.62
N SER A 390 -7.55 35.31 -15.99
CA SER A 390 -8.82 35.40 -15.27
C SER A 390 -8.66 35.06 -13.78
N THR A 391 -9.67 35.41 -12.99
CA THR A 391 -9.79 35.02 -11.57
C THR A 391 -10.79 33.89 -11.37
N ASN A 392 -11.18 33.19 -12.45
CA ASN A 392 -12.19 32.15 -12.39
C ASN A 392 -11.72 30.97 -11.55
N ILE A 393 -12.62 30.43 -10.74
CA ILE A 393 -12.40 29.22 -9.95
C ILE A 393 -13.30 28.12 -10.48
N GLY A 394 -12.69 27.08 -11.06
CA GLY A 394 -13.39 25.88 -11.51
C GLY A 394 -12.63 24.60 -11.20
N TYR A 395 -13.29 23.49 -11.55
CA TYR A 395 -12.83 22.11 -11.31
C TYR A 395 -12.61 21.79 -9.83
N VAL A 396 -13.51 22.32 -9.00
CA VAL A 396 -13.51 22.15 -7.55
C VAL A 396 -14.64 21.20 -7.19
N GLN A 397 -14.30 20.07 -6.56
CA GLN A 397 -15.25 19.09 -6.07
C GLN A 397 -14.95 18.75 -4.60
N THR A 398 -15.99 18.71 -3.77
CA THR A 398 -15.86 18.18 -2.40
C THR A 398 -15.35 16.73 -2.46
N HIS A 399 -14.20 16.49 -1.84
CA HIS A 399 -13.57 15.17 -1.81
C HIS A 399 -12.88 14.97 -0.46
N ALA A 400 -13.12 13.83 0.20
CA ALA A 400 -12.59 13.56 1.53
C ALA A 400 -11.05 13.42 1.52
N ASP A 401 -10.53 12.64 0.58
CA ASP A 401 -9.08 12.40 0.50
C ASP A 401 -8.28 13.55 -0.10
N TYR A 402 -8.88 14.29 -1.03
CA TYR A 402 -8.23 15.38 -1.77
C TYR A 402 -9.06 16.67 -1.68
N PRO A 403 -9.27 17.22 -0.48
CA PRO A 403 -10.13 18.38 -0.31
C PRO A 403 -9.57 19.57 -1.11
N PRO A 404 -10.42 20.30 -1.85
CA PRO A 404 -9.97 21.49 -2.56
C PRO A 404 -9.58 22.58 -1.56
N VAL A 405 -8.56 23.35 -1.89
CA VAL A 405 -8.12 24.50 -1.09
C VAL A 405 -8.93 25.73 -1.51
N ALA A 406 -9.45 26.47 -0.52
CA ALA A 406 -10.22 27.68 -0.77
C ALA A 406 -9.45 28.68 -1.64
N GLY A 407 -10.12 29.26 -2.64
CA GLY A 407 -9.50 30.22 -3.58
C GLY A 407 -8.64 29.59 -4.68
N LYS A 408 -8.44 28.26 -4.69
CA LYS A 408 -7.65 27.57 -5.72
C LYS A 408 -8.54 26.96 -6.80
N SER A 409 -8.08 27.05 -8.04
CA SER A 409 -8.71 26.41 -9.20
C SER A 409 -7.85 25.27 -9.72
N TYR A 410 -8.50 24.18 -10.12
CA TYR A 410 -7.87 22.96 -10.63
C TYR A 410 -8.25 22.70 -12.10
N HIS A 411 -8.38 23.77 -12.88
CA HIS A 411 -8.62 23.67 -14.33
C HIS A 411 -7.44 23.00 -15.05
N GLY A 412 -7.64 22.73 -16.34
CA GLY A 412 -6.66 22.05 -17.17
C GLY A 412 -5.32 22.78 -17.18
N ARG A 413 -4.25 22.09 -16.76
CA ARG A 413 -2.87 22.59 -16.84
C ARG A 413 -1.91 21.55 -17.40
N GLY A 414 -0.86 22.04 -18.03
CA GLY A 414 0.21 21.24 -18.59
C GLY A 414 -0.20 20.44 -19.83
N PRO A 415 0.70 19.55 -20.30
CA PRO A 415 0.53 18.84 -21.57
C PRO A 415 -0.69 17.92 -21.64
N ILE A 416 -1.17 17.39 -20.50
CA ILE A 416 -2.35 16.52 -20.45
C ILE A 416 -3.61 17.23 -19.93
N GLN A 417 -3.56 18.56 -19.78
CA GLN A 417 -4.66 19.36 -19.22
C GLN A 417 -5.20 18.77 -17.91
N LEU A 418 -4.28 18.45 -16.97
CA LEU A 418 -4.63 17.86 -15.68
C LEU A 418 -5.67 18.73 -14.99
N SER A 419 -6.81 18.13 -14.64
CA SER A 419 -7.99 18.83 -14.14
C SER A 419 -8.56 18.15 -12.90
N TRP A 420 -9.27 18.90 -12.05
CA TRP A 420 -9.90 18.48 -10.79
C TRP A 420 -8.96 18.27 -9.60
N ASN A 421 -9.39 18.74 -8.42
CA ASN A 421 -8.61 18.65 -7.17
C ASN A 421 -8.14 17.23 -6.84
N TYR A 422 -8.96 16.21 -7.08
CA TYR A 422 -8.59 14.82 -6.79
C TYR A 422 -7.43 14.31 -7.67
N ASN A 423 -7.33 14.76 -8.92
CA ASN A 423 -6.21 14.42 -9.78
C ASN A 423 -4.94 15.18 -9.37
N TYR A 424 -5.06 16.48 -9.05
CA TYR A 424 -3.93 17.25 -8.52
C TYR A 424 -3.38 16.64 -7.23
N GLY A 425 -4.26 16.23 -6.32
CA GLY A 425 -3.88 15.57 -5.07
C GLY A 425 -3.18 14.23 -5.31
N LEU A 426 -3.71 13.37 -6.19
CA LEU A 426 -3.09 12.09 -6.53
C LEU A 426 -1.71 12.29 -7.17
N PHE A 427 -1.58 13.15 -8.18
CA PHE A 427 -0.31 13.40 -8.86
C PHE A 427 0.72 14.06 -7.94
N SER A 428 0.28 14.94 -7.05
CA SER A 428 1.13 15.47 -5.98
C SER A 428 1.65 14.34 -5.09
N GLY A 429 0.78 13.40 -4.72
CA GLY A 429 1.15 12.18 -3.99
C GLY A 429 2.22 11.37 -4.73
N ILE A 430 2.06 11.13 -6.03
CA ILE A 430 3.03 10.35 -6.83
C ILE A 430 4.38 11.06 -6.92
N ILE A 431 4.38 12.37 -7.21
CA ILE A 431 5.60 13.17 -7.44
C ILE A 431 6.34 13.44 -6.13
N TYR A 432 5.62 13.90 -5.11
CA TYR A 432 6.22 14.43 -3.88
C TYR A 432 6.09 13.50 -2.68
N GLY A 433 5.32 12.41 -2.77
CA GLY A 433 4.90 11.63 -1.59
C GLY A 433 3.92 12.35 -0.69
N ASN A 434 3.38 13.48 -1.16
CA ASN A 434 2.48 14.32 -0.40
C ASN A 434 1.42 14.90 -1.33
N LYS A 435 0.15 14.69 -1.00
CA LYS A 435 -1.00 15.21 -1.77
C LYS A 435 -1.11 16.74 -1.76
N ASN A 436 -0.52 17.41 -0.77
CA ASN A 436 -0.81 18.82 -0.50
C ASN A 436 -0.10 19.81 -1.42
N THR A 437 1.06 19.46 -2.00
CA THR A 437 1.86 20.42 -2.79
C THR A 437 1.04 21.01 -3.96
N LEU A 438 0.46 20.16 -4.80
CA LEU A 438 -0.35 20.64 -5.94
C LEU A 438 -1.80 20.97 -5.56
N LEU A 439 -2.29 20.52 -4.40
CA LEU A 439 -3.56 21.00 -3.86
C LEU A 439 -3.46 22.47 -3.42
N GLN A 440 -2.35 22.83 -2.76
CA GLN A 440 -2.11 24.17 -2.25
C GLN A 440 -1.56 25.12 -3.32
N GLN A 441 -0.79 24.61 -4.28
CA GLN A 441 -0.16 25.41 -5.32
C GLN A 441 -0.36 24.77 -6.72
N PRO A 442 -1.61 24.63 -7.19
CA PRO A 442 -1.89 24.04 -8.51
C PRO A 442 -1.25 24.82 -9.67
N GLU A 443 -1.01 26.12 -9.50
CA GLU A 443 -0.32 26.98 -10.46
C GLU A 443 1.13 26.56 -10.74
N LEU A 444 1.75 25.75 -9.88
CA LEU A 444 3.10 25.24 -10.12
C LEU A 444 3.21 24.52 -11.46
N ILE A 445 2.15 23.80 -11.87
CA ILE A 445 2.11 23.10 -13.15
C ILE A 445 2.28 24.11 -14.29
N THR A 446 1.54 25.24 -14.33
CA THR A 446 1.67 26.25 -15.39
C THR A 446 3.02 26.96 -15.36
N SER A 447 3.66 27.08 -14.19
CA SER A 447 4.94 27.79 -14.04
C SER A 447 6.19 26.95 -14.32
N ASP A 448 6.13 25.63 -14.16
CA ASP A 448 7.27 24.72 -14.34
C ASP A 448 6.96 23.69 -15.44
N GLY A 449 7.54 23.91 -16.63
CA GLY A 449 7.37 23.04 -17.78
C GLY A 449 7.85 21.60 -17.56
N LYS A 450 8.89 21.40 -16.75
CA LYS A 450 9.33 20.05 -16.35
C LYS A 450 8.23 19.39 -15.53
N LEU A 451 7.68 20.08 -14.52
CA LEU A 451 6.55 19.54 -13.75
C LEU A 451 5.34 19.26 -14.64
N GLY A 452 5.06 20.14 -15.61
CA GLY A 452 4.08 19.90 -16.68
C GLY A 452 4.27 18.55 -17.36
N PHE A 453 5.44 18.31 -17.96
CA PHE A 453 5.74 17.03 -18.61
C PHE A 453 5.69 15.83 -17.64
N MET A 454 6.11 16.00 -16.39
CA MET A 454 5.99 14.93 -15.38
C MET A 454 4.52 14.49 -15.24
N THR A 455 3.57 15.42 -15.17
CA THR A 455 2.13 15.05 -15.10
C THR A 455 1.65 14.30 -16.34
N ALA A 456 2.09 14.65 -17.53
CA ALA A 456 1.69 13.93 -18.74
C ALA A 456 2.28 12.52 -18.80
N ILE A 457 3.57 12.35 -18.47
CA ILE A 457 4.21 11.02 -18.47
C ILE A 457 3.58 10.14 -17.39
N LEU A 458 3.35 10.67 -16.19
CA LEU A 458 2.70 9.92 -15.12
C LEU A 458 1.29 9.48 -15.52
N PHE A 459 0.50 10.34 -16.17
CA PHE A 459 -0.82 9.97 -16.67
C PHE A 459 -0.73 8.84 -17.70
N TRP A 460 0.20 8.97 -18.66
CA TRP A 460 0.42 8.00 -19.73
C TRP A 460 0.77 6.60 -19.20
N MET A 461 1.59 6.55 -18.15
CA MET A 461 2.13 5.33 -17.57
C MET A 461 1.23 4.71 -16.49
N THR A 462 0.28 5.45 -15.92
CA THR A 462 -0.50 4.98 -14.76
C THR A 462 -1.82 4.33 -15.18
N PRO A 463 -2.06 3.05 -14.87
CA PRO A 463 -3.35 2.41 -15.11
C PRO A 463 -4.42 2.97 -14.15
N GLN A 464 -5.66 3.10 -14.65
CA GLN A 464 -6.82 3.53 -13.87
C GLN A 464 -7.97 2.53 -14.11
N PRO A 465 -7.94 1.36 -13.44
CA PRO A 465 -8.88 0.28 -13.72
C PRO A 465 -10.34 0.75 -13.77
N PRO A 466 -11.11 0.36 -14.80
CA PRO A 466 -10.78 -0.68 -15.79
C PRO A 466 -9.78 -0.25 -16.89
N LYS A 467 -9.43 1.04 -17.02
CA LYS A 467 -8.51 1.51 -18.06
C LYS A 467 -7.09 0.99 -17.82
N PRO A 468 -6.42 0.41 -18.85
CA PRO A 468 -4.98 0.15 -18.80
C PRO A 468 -4.20 1.47 -18.85
N SER A 469 -2.87 1.39 -18.72
CA SER A 469 -2.01 2.52 -19.07
C SER A 469 -1.92 2.66 -20.59
N ALA A 470 -1.74 3.88 -21.09
CA ALA A 470 -1.50 4.10 -22.52
C ALA A 470 -0.15 3.52 -22.96
N HIS A 471 0.83 3.50 -22.04
CA HIS A 471 2.10 2.78 -22.20
C HIS A 471 1.87 1.31 -22.57
N ASP A 472 1.18 0.54 -21.72
CA ASP A 472 0.98 -0.90 -21.91
C ASP A 472 0.27 -1.21 -23.23
N VAL A 473 -0.65 -0.34 -23.64
CA VAL A 473 -1.33 -0.44 -24.95
C VAL A 473 -0.35 -0.29 -26.10
N MET A 474 0.52 0.72 -26.06
CA MET A 474 1.44 1.02 -27.17
C MET A 474 2.62 0.05 -27.25
N VAL A 475 3.09 -0.48 -26.12
CA VAL A 475 4.21 -1.44 -26.09
C VAL A 475 3.77 -2.90 -26.27
N GLY A 476 2.47 -3.18 -26.17
CA GLY A 476 1.87 -4.50 -26.39
C GLY A 476 1.73 -5.36 -25.13
N ASN A 477 1.80 -4.75 -23.94
CA ASN A 477 1.63 -5.42 -22.65
C ASN A 477 0.16 -5.53 -22.21
N TRP A 478 -0.76 -4.80 -22.86
CA TRP A 478 -2.19 -4.90 -22.59
C TRP A 478 -2.88 -5.85 -23.59
N THR A 479 -3.66 -6.78 -23.05
CA THR A 479 -4.59 -7.63 -23.79
C THR A 479 -6.01 -7.31 -23.35
N PRO A 480 -6.92 -6.93 -24.27
CA PRO A 480 -8.31 -6.66 -23.91
C PRO A 480 -8.99 -7.93 -23.39
N SER A 481 -9.79 -7.78 -22.35
CA SER A 481 -10.74 -8.77 -21.88
C SER A 481 -11.84 -9.04 -22.93
N ALA A 482 -12.63 -10.09 -22.69
CA ALA A 482 -13.81 -10.37 -23.52
C ALA A 482 -14.82 -9.20 -23.50
N GLU A 483 -14.98 -8.54 -22.35
CA GLU A 483 -15.88 -7.38 -22.22
C GLU A 483 -15.36 -6.18 -23.01
N GLU A 484 -14.07 -5.86 -22.89
CA GLU A 484 -13.45 -4.76 -23.64
C GLU A 484 -13.46 -5.03 -25.15
N THR A 485 -13.25 -6.29 -25.55
CA THR A 485 -13.38 -6.70 -26.96
C THR A 485 -14.81 -6.50 -27.47
N ALA A 486 -15.83 -6.85 -26.67
CA ALA A 486 -17.24 -6.62 -27.02
C ALA A 486 -17.59 -5.12 -27.12
N LYS A 487 -16.88 -4.26 -26.37
CA LYS A 487 -16.94 -2.79 -26.50
C LYS A 487 -16.18 -2.25 -27.72
N GLY A 488 -15.55 -3.11 -28.52
CA GLY A 488 -14.78 -2.72 -29.70
C GLY A 488 -13.40 -2.13 -29.39
N LEU A 489 -12.92 -2.25 -28.14
CA LEU A 489 -11.61 -1.78 -27.69
C LEU A 489 -10.48 -2.71 -28.19
N THR A 490 -10.39 -2.83 -29.51
CA THR A 490 -9.43 -3.69 -30.22
C THR A 490 -9.24 -3.17 -31.67
N PRO A 491 -8.06 -3.37 -32.28
CA PRO A 491 -6.80 -3.86 -31.68
C PRO A 491 -6.14 -2.80 -30.77
N PRO A 492 -5.19 -3.20 -29.90
CA PRO A 492 -4.32 -2.25 -29.19
C PRO A 492 -3.60 -1.30 -30.14
N GLY A 493 -3.51 -0.02 -29.78
CA GLY A 493 -2.86 1.00 -30.61
C GLY A 493 -3.35 2.42 -30.30
N PHE A 494 -3.08 3.34 -31.22
CA PHE A 494 -3.33 4.77 -31.02
C PHE A 494 -4.78 5.10 -30.64
N GLY A 495 -5.76 4.51 -31.32
CA GLY A 495 -7.19 4.75 -31.01
C GLY A 495 -7.56 4.40 -29.56
N ILE A 496 -6.95 3.36 -28.97
CA ILE A 496 -7.18 2.99 -27.57
C ILE A 496 -6.59 4.02 -26.61
N THR A 497 -5.47 4.66 -26.95
CA THR A 497 -4.90 5.76 -26.14
C THR A 497 -5.86 6.95 -26.05
N ILE A 498 -6.60 7.24 -27.14
CA ILE A 498 -7.66 8.26 -27.16
C ILE A 498 -8.81 7.84 -26.23
N MET A 499 -9.22 6.56 -26.25
CA MET A 499 -10.25 6.03 -25.36
C MET A 499 -9.88 6.13 -23.88
N ILE A 500 -8.60 5.92 -23.54
CA ILE A 500 -8.08 6.08 -22.18
C ILE A 500 -8.22 7.54 -21.73
N ILE A 501 -7.76 8.47 -22.57
CA ILE A 501 -7.72 9.91 -22.28
C ILE A 501 -9.13 10.50 -22.22
N ASN A 502 -9.95 10.32 -23.26
CA ASN A 502 -11.22 11.03 -23.41
C ASN A 502 -12.36 10.22 -24.06
N GLY A 503 -12.37 8.89 -23.88
CA GLY A 503 -13.35 8.01 -24.54
C GLY A 503 -14.84 8.36 -24.30
N ASN A 504 -15.18 9.01 -23.19
CA ASN A 504 -16.55 9.46 -22.93
C ASN A 504 -17.04 10.54 -23.91
N LEU A 505 -16.13 11.39 -24.40
CA LEU A 505 -16.45 12.49 -25.32
C LEU A 505 -16.03 12.21 -26.76
N GLU A 506 -15.04 11.33 -26.93
CA GLU A 506 -14.37 11.04 -28.20
C GLU A 506 -14.52 9.57 -28.63
N GLY A 507 -15.32 8.77 -27.92
CA GLY A 507 -15.64 7.40 -28.30
C GLY A 507 -16.60 7.31 -29.48
N ASN A 508 -16.44 6.26 -30.28
CA ASN A 508 -17.24 5.99 -31.48
C ASN A 508 -17.22 7.15 -32.50
N LYS A 509 -16.03 7.68 -32.79
CA LYS A 509 -15.82 8.79 -33.73
C LYS A 509 -14.78 8.42 -34.79
N ASP A 510 -15.05 8.82 -36.02
CA ASP A 510 -14.06 8.78 -37.10
C ASP A 510 -13.33 10.13 -37.23
N GLU A 511 -12.48 10.25 -38.24
CA GLU A 511 -11.63 11.42 -38.46
C GLU A 511 -12.39 12.66 -39.00
N THR A 512 -13.70 12.54 -39.27
CA THR A 512 -14.53 13.71 -39.58
C THR A 512 -14.86 14.53 -38.34
N ASP A 513 -14.77 13.93 -37.15
CA ASP A 513 -14.76 14.68 -35.88
C ASP A 513 -13.44 15.43 -35.76
N ASN A 514 -13.50 16.76 -35.63
CA ASN A 514 -12.31 17.61 -35.58
C ASN A 514 -11.31 17.18 -34.49
N ARG A 515 -11.79 16.64 -33.36
CA ARG A 515 -10.90 16.23 -32.26
C ARG A 515 -10.09 15.00 -32.65
N ILE A 516 -10.78 13.97 -33.18
CA ILE A 516 -10.14 12.76 -33.68
C ILE A 516 -9.23 13.07 -34.87
N GLY A 517 -9.71 13.85 -35.84
CA GLY A 517 -8.95 14.26 -37.01
C GLY A 517 -7.63 14.93 -36.63
N ARG A 518 -7.63 15.80 -35.61
CA ARG A 518 -6.41 16.43 -35.08
C ARG A 518 -5.47 15.46 -34.38
N ARG A 519 -5.98 14.60 -33.47
CA ARG A 519 -5.15 13.59 -32.79
C ARG A 519 -4.46 12.68 -33.81
N VAL A 520 -5.24 12.14 -34.75
CA VAL A 520 -4.75 11.26 -35.81
C VAL A 520 -3.80 12.00 -36.74
N GLY A 521 -4.10 13.26 -37.09
CA GLY A 521 -3.23 14.12 -37.89
C GLY A 521 -1.85 14.29 -37.26
N HIS A 522 -1.78 14.65 -35.97
CA HIS A 522 -0.50 14.74 -35.27
C HIS A 522 0.23 13.39 -35.23
N TYR A 523 -0.47 12.28 -34.96
CA TYR A 523 0.17 10.97 -34.91
C TYR A 523 0.77 10.58 -36.26
N ARG A 524 0.06 10.80 -37.37
CA ARG A 524 0.58 10.56 -38.73
C ARG A 524 1.78 11.44 -39.07
N ASP A 525 1.70 12.73 -38.78
CA ASP A 525 2.80 13.68 -39.04
C ASP A 525 4.06 13.30 -38.28
N ILE A 526 3.93 13.01 -36.98
CA ILE A 526 5.07 12.65 -36.11
C ILE A 526 5.67 11.30 -36.54
N THR A 527 4.86 10.26 -36.75
CA THR A 527 5.34 8.93 -37.18
C THR A 527 6.04 8.96 -38.53
N THR A 528 5.52 9.75 -39.48
CA THR A 528 6.15 9.95 -40.79
C THR A 528 7.54 10.56 -40.65
N LYS A 529 7.68 11.61 -39.82
CA LYS A 529 8.98 12.25 -39.55
C LYS A 529 9.96 11.34 -38.81
N MET A 530 9.45 10.44 -37.96
CA MET A 530 10.26 9.43 -37.25
C MET A 530 10.62 8.21 -38.11
N GLY A 531 10.10 8.11 -39.35
CA GLY A 531 10.29 6.97 -40.25
C GLY A 531 9.59 5.71 -39.76
N VAL A 532 8.40 5.82 -39.16
CA VAL A 532 7.63 4.72 -38.60
C VAL A 532 6.45 4.41 -39.53
N ASP A 533 6.37 3.17 -40.00
CA ASP A 533 5.20 2.68 -40.75
C ASP A 533 4.06 2.34 -39.79
N ILE A 534 2.90 2.92 -40.06
CA ILE A 534 1.65 2.73 -39.32
C ILE A 534 0.51 2.25 -40.23
N THR A 535 0.85 1.74 -41.41
CA THR A 535 -0.12 1.23 -42.37
C THR A 535 -0.94 0.09 -41.75
N GLY A 536 -2.27 0.19 -41.85
CA GLY A 536 -3.20 -0.80 -41.31
C GLY A 536 -3.56 -0.63 -39.83
N GLU A 537 -2.99 0.35 -39.13
CA GLU A 537 -3.38 0.65 -37.75
C GLU A 537 -4.79 1.25 -37.66
N LYS A 538 -5.54 0.87 -36.62
CA LYS A 538 -6.79 1.55 -36.25
C LYS A 538 -6.46 2.81 -35.44
N LEU A 539 -6.48 3.96 -36.10
CA LEU A 539 -6.08 5.25 -35.51
C LEU A 539 -7.23 6.00 -34.82
N ASN A 540 -8.46 5.82 -35.30
CA ASN A 540 -9.66 6.46 -34.75
C ASN A 540 -10.39 5.56 -33.74
N THR A 541 -11.46 6.09 -33.16
CA THR A 541 -12.25 5.42 -32.12
C THR A 541 -13.57 4.85 -32.66
N LEU A 542 -13.77 4.82 -33.98
CA LEU A 542 -15.03 4.36 -34.57
C LEU A 542 -15.30 2.90 -34.17
N GLY A 543 -16.52 2.65 -33.68
CA GLY A 543 -16.94 1.35 -33.14
C GLY A 543 -16.40 1.03 -31.75
N MET A 544 -15.73 1.97 -31.05
CA MET A 544 -15.27 1.80 -29.66
C MET A 544 -16.25 2.45 -28.68
N SER A 545 -16.63 1.73 -27.63
CA SER A 545 -17.35 2.27 -26.47
C SER A 545 -16.39 2.52 -25.30
N PRO A 546 -16.67 3.48 -24.40
CA PRO A 546 -15.85 3.72 -23.22
C PRO A 546 -15.58 2.46 -22.38
N PHE A 547 -14.41 2.43 -21.72
CA PHE A 547 -13.97 1.37 -20.82
C PHE A 547 -14.99 1.05 -19.72
#